data_AF-A0A931VNL2-F1
#
_entry.id   AF-A0A931VNL2-F1
#
_cell.length_a   1.000
_cell.length_b   1.000
_cell.length_c   1.000
_cell.angle_alpha   90.00
_cell.angle_beta   90.00
_cell.angle_gamma   90.00
#
_symmetry.space_group_name_H-M   'P 1'
#
loop_
_entity.id
_entity.type
_entity.pdbx_description
1 polymer ?
#
loop_
_entity_poly.entity_id
_entity_poly.type
_entity_poly.pdbx_seq_one_letter_code
_entity_poly.pdbx_strand_id
1 'polypeptide(L)'
;MDIQNRIADIQGRFSTGRPPMALGAPSGASFADVLAKSVEAGGSGDIDLADPGSASDGLATGEHVVELARQHLGTPYVWGGETPGTGFDCSGLVQYVYQQVGIELPRVSRDQARAGVPVSGMANARPGDLLAFNSPVDHIGIYAGDNTMIVAPKRGDVVKLQPVTATPTAIRRVLPDDTTLRSESPDRGRPSIAASAFDDLFAAAGERYGISPSLLAAVARAESGLNPRAVSKAGAQGLMQLMPSTAAGLGVDPFSPAEAVDGAARLLSSYLNEYGSVETALAAYNAGPGAVARYGGVPPYSETQAYVQRVMSLMEGMNP
;
A
#
# COMPACT_ATOMS: atom_id res chain seq x y z
N MET A 1 -3.24 59.31 21.63
CA MET A 1 -3.35 59.86 20.27
C MET A 1 -2.10 59.43 19.48
N ASP A 2 -1.84 58.11 19.38
CA ASP A 2 -0.55 57.66 18.80
C ASP A 2 -0.49 56.15 18.47
N ILE A 3 -1.50 55.62 17.76
CA ILE A 3 -1.40 54.29 17.14
C ILE A 3 -1.62 54.38 15.61
N GLN A 4 -2.30 55.41 15.13
CA GLN A 4 -2.50 55.63 13.69
C GLN A 4 -1.25 56.14 12.95
N ASN A 5 -0.25 56.68 13.66
CA ASN A 5 1.01 57.12 13.04
C ASN A 5 2.04 55.98 12.82
N ARG A 6 1.85 54.80 13.43
CA ARG A 6 2.76 53.66 13.23
C ARG A 6 2.41 52.78 12.03
N ILE A 7 1.22 52.96 11.45
CA ILE A 7 0.75 52.21 10.27
C ILE A 7 1.21 52.88 8.96
N ALA A 8 1.47 54.20 8.98
CA ALA A 8 1.91 54.94 7.80
C ALA A 8 3.41 54.74 7.46
N ASP A 9 4.25 54.32 8.40
CA ASP A 9 5.71 54.25 8.22
C ASP A 9 6.22 52.89 7.68
N ILE A 10 5.36 51.87 7.66
CA ILE A 10 5.66 50.55 7.07
C ILE A 10 5.21 50.48 5.60
N GLN A 11 4.29 51.36 5.18
CA GLN A 11 3.74 51.38 3.82
C GLN A 11 4.57 52.23 2.83
N GLY A 12 5.66 52.88 3.27
CA GLY A 12 6.44 53.81 2.44
C GLY A 12 7.79 53.31 1.91
N ARG A 13 8.23 52.08 2.22
CA ARG A 13 9.62 51.65 1.95
C ARG A 13 9.86 50.62 0.85
N PHE A 14 8.84 50.19 0.11
CA PHE A 14 9.06 49.22 -0.98
C PHE A 14 8.24 49.50 -2.24
N SER A 15 8.21 50.76 -2.70
CA SER A 15 7.65 51.09 -4.02
C SER A 15 8.38 52.25 -4.70
N THR A 16 9.54 51.96 -5.28
CA THR A 16 10.06 52.46 -6.57
C THR A 16 11.07 51.39 -7.02
N GLY A 17 11.10 50.77 -8.20
CA GLY A 17 10.67 51.19 -9.53
C GLY A 17 11.89 51.08 -10.48
N ARG A 18 12.22 49.87 -10.97
CA ARG A 18 13.06 49.60 -12.17
C ARG A 18 12.79 48.17 -12.70
N PRO A 19 13.03 47.88 -14.00
CA PRO A 19 12.09 47.25 -14.94
C PRO A 19 12.26 45.72 -15.05
N PRO A 20 11.36 45.00 -15.76
CA PRO A 20 11.31 43.54 -15.70
C PRO A 20 12.40 42.92 -16.57
N MET A 21 13.35 42.21 -15.95
CA MET A 21 14.13 41.18 -16.65
C MET A 21 13.28 39.91 -16.67
N ALA A 22 12.64 39.66 -17.81
CA ALA A 22 11.99 38.41 -18.13
C ALA A 22 13.04 37.30 -18.27
N LEU A 23 13.13 36.42 -17.28
CA LEU A 23 13.63 35.06 -17.51
C LEU A 23 12.43 34.23 -17.98
N GLY A 24 12.50 33.81 -19.25
CA GLY A 24 11.50 32.93 -19.85
C GLY A 24 11.36 31.64 -19.06
N ALA A 25 10.11 31.27 -18.79
CA ALA A 25 9.74 29.90 -18.51
C ALA A 25 10.28 29.00 -19.63
N PRO A 26 10.85 27.82 -19.35
CA PRO A 26 10.74 26.75 -20.32
C PRO A 26 9.24 26.42 -20.39
N SER A 27 8.58 26.93 -21.43
CA SER A 27 7.32 26.37 -21.89
C SER A 27 7.59 24.89 -22.11
N GLY A 28 7.04 24.06 -21.22
CA GLY A 28 6.84 22.66 -21.52
C GLY A 28 6.08 22.63 -22.83
N ALA A 29 6.72 22.11 -23.88
CA ALA A 29 5.97 21.65 -25.02
C ALA A 29 4.91 20.72 -24.43
N SER A 30 3.64 21.10 -24.57
CA SER A 30 2.56 20.21 -24.21
C SER A 30 2.82 18.92 -24.97
N PHE A 31 2.59 17.78 -24.32
CA PHE A 31 2.59 16.49 -24.99
C PHE A 31 1.74 16.52 -26.29
N ALA A 32 0.75 17.42 -26.35
CA ALA A 32 -0.03 17.73 -27.55
C ALA A 32 0.76 18.38 -28.71
N ASP A 33 1.76 19.23 -28.46
CA ASP A 33 2.59 19.87 -29.50
C ASP A 33 3.61 18.89 -30.10
N VAL A 34 4.10 17.94 -29.29
CA VAL A 34 4.98 16.85 -29.75
C VAL A 34 4.19 15.83 -30.57
N LEU A 35 2.93 15.58 -30.18
CA LEU A 35 2.02 14.70 -30.91
C LEU A 35 1.58 15.32 -32.25
N ALA A 36 1.29 16.62 -32.29
CA ALA A 36 0.91 17.32 -33.52
C ALA A 36 2.03 17.34 -34.58
N LYS A 37 3.30 17.37 -34.14
CA LYS A 37 4.46 17.37 -35.05
C LYS A 37 4.81 15.99 -35.61
N SER A 38 4.26 14.93 -35.04
CA SER A 38 4.46 13.54 -35.47
C SER A 38 3.47 13.12 -36.57
N VAL A 39 2.36 13.85 -36.72
CA VAL A 39 1.27 13.51 -37.66
C VAL A 39 1.51 14.06 -39.08
N GLU A 40 2.41 15.03 -39.26
CA GLU A 40 2.69 15.62 -40.58
C GLU A 40 3.74 14.85 -41.42
N ALA A 41 4.38 13.82 -40.85
CA ALA A 41 5.33 12.97 -41.58
C ALA A 41 4.71 11.60 -41.87
N GLY A 42 3.79 11.55 -42.84
CA GLY A 42 3.21 10.30 -43.32
C GLY A 42 4.26 9.35 -43.91
N GLY A 43 4.21 8.09 -43.49
CA GLY A 43 4.99 6.99 -44.05
C GLY A 43 4.52 5.64 -43.53
N SER A 44 3.76 4.93 -44.35
CA SER A 44 3.18 3.61 -44.11
C SER A 44 4.25 2.56 -43.81
N GLY A 45 4.15 1.91 -42.65
CA GLY A 45 4.94 0.73 -42.30
C GLY A 45 4.48 0.18 -40.96
N ASP A 46 4.12 -1.11 -40.93
CA ASP A 46 3.65 -1.81 -39.74
C ASP A 46 4.67 -1.71 -38.60
N ILE A 47 4.31 -0.96 -37.56
CA ILE A 47 5.02 -0.91 -36.28
C ILE A 47 4.11 -1.53 -35.22
N ASP A 48 4.54 -2.71 -34.74
CA ASP A 48 4.05 -3.34 -33.53
C ASP A 48 4.37 -2.40 -32.35
N LEU A 49 3.40 -1.57 -31.98
CA LEU A 49 3.51 -0.61 -30.90
C LEU A 49 3.43 -1.36 -29.57
N ALA A 50 4.60 -1.70 -29.04
CA ALA A 50 4.77 -1.96 -27.62
C ALA A 50 4.21 -0.77 -26.82
N ASP A 51 3.20 -1.06 -26.00
CA ASP A 51 2.51 -0.14 -25.12
C ASP A 51 3.47 0.50 -24.09
N PRO A 52 3.66 1.84 -24.10
CA PRO A 52 4.47 2.54 -23.11
C PRO A 52 3.55 3.03 -21.99
N GLY A 53 3.19 2.15 -21.05
CA GLY A 53 2.33 2.60 -19.95
C GLY A 53 1.71 1.56 -19.02
N SER A 54 2.26 0.35 -18.87
CA SER A 54 1.76 -0.58 -17.85
C SER A 54 2.40 -0.29 -16.48
N ALA A 55 1.77 0.60 -15.71
CA ALA A 55 1.99 0.68 -14.27
C ALA A 55 1.49 -0.63 -13.64
N SER A 56 2.41 -1.35 -13.00
CA SER A 56 2.25 -2.70 -12.48
C SER A 56 1.32 -2.77 -11.27
N ASP A 57 0.23 -3.51 -11.39
CA ASP A 57 -0.50 -4.09 -10.24
C ASP A 57 0.47 -4.99 -9.45
N GLY A 58 0.96 -4.51 -8.31
CA GLY A 58 2.13 -5.02 -7.62
C GLY A 58 1.91 -6.33 -6.85
N LEU A 59 2.13 -7.47 -7.50
CA LEU A 59 2.56 -8.68 -6.80
C LEU A 59 3.97 -8.44 -6.23
N ALA A 60 4.20 -8.83 -4.97
CA ALA A 60 5.51 -8.75 -4.34
C ALA A 60 6.51 -9.70 -5.03
N THR A 61 7.24 -9.18 -6.03
CA THR A 61 8.29 -9.93 -6.72
C THR A 61 9.61 -9.85 -5.97
N GLY A 62 10.51 -10.79 -6.27
CA GLY A 62 11.89 -10.77 -5.78
C GLY A 62 12.62 -9.46 -6.08
N GLU A 63 12.39 -8.91 -7.27
CA GLU A 63 12.95 -7.63 -7.71
C GLU A 63 12.41 -6.46 -6.89
N HIS A 64 11.11 -6.45 -6.57
CA HIS A 64 10.52 -5.40 -5.76
C HIS A 64 11.06 -5.39 -4.32
N VAL A 65 11.27 -6.58 -3.72
CA VAL A 65 11.94 -6.68 -2.42
C VAL A 65 13.37 -6.11 -2.46
N VAL A 66 14.11 -6.37 -3.53
CA VAL A 66 15.46 -5.82 -3.72
C VAL A 66 15.42 -4.31 -3.91
N GLU A 67 14.43 -3.78 -4.64
CA GLU A 67 14.21 -2.34 -4.81
C GLU A 67 13.93 -1.63 -3.48
N LEU A 68 13.01 -2.17 -2.67
CA LEU A 68 12.72 -1.65 -1.32
C LEU A 68 13.96 -1.71 -0.43
N ALA A 69 14.71 -2.82 -0.44
CA ALA A 69 15.96 -2.92 0.30
C ALA A 69 17.02 -1.90 -0.14
N ARG A 70 17.07 -1.54 -1.44
CA ARG A 70 17.99 -0.54 -1.98
C ARG A 70 17.71 0.87 -1.45
N GLN A 71 16.46 1.20 -1.09
CA GLN A 71 16.10 2.50 -0.52
C GLN A 71 16.79 2.76 0.83
N HIS A 72 17.26 1.71 1.50
CA HIS A 72 17.93 1.79 2.79
C HIS A 72 19.45 1.73 2.72
N LEU A 73 20.04 1.74 1.53
CA LEU A 73 21.49 1.82 1.38
C LEU A 73 22.03 3.07 2.09
N GLY A 74 23.08 2.90 2.89
CA GLY A 74 23.67 3.96 3.70
C GLY A 74 23.06 4.12 5.09
N THR A 75 21.94 3.45 5.42
CA THR A 75 21.38 3.49 6.78
C THR A 75 22.38 2.86 7.78
N PRO A 76 22.67 3.53 8.92
CA PRO A 76 23.62 3.01 9.90
C PRO A 76 23.22 1.65 10.50
N TYR A 77 24.22 0.80 10.74
CA TYR A 77 23.98 -0.40 11.54
C TYR A 77 23.77 -0.05 13.01
N VAL A 78 22.66 -0.51 13.58
CA VAL A 78 22.36 -0.42 15.01
C VAL A 78 21.88 -1.77 15.52
N TRP A 79 22.57 -2.32 16.52
CA TRP A 79 22.19 -3.58 17.15
C TRP A 79 20.79 -3.45 17.77
N GLY A 80 19.86 -4.34 17.41
CA GLY A 80 18.47 -4.24 17.83
C GLY A 80 17.62 -3.33 16.94
N GLY A 81 18.21 -2.65 15.95
CA GLY A 81 17.52 -1.70 15.09
C GLY A 81 16.60 -2.36 14.06
N GLU A 82 15.41 -1.80 13.88
CA GLU A 82 14.32 -2.33 13.06
C GLU A 82 13.72 -1.28 12.11
N THR A 83 14.21 -0.03 12.14
CA THR A 83 13.61 1.07 11.36
C THR A 83 14.67 1.97 10.73
N PRO A 84 14.37 2.62 9.60
CA PRO A 84 15.32 3.54 8.95
C PRO A 84 15.75 4.71 9.84
N GLY A 85 14.86 5.18 10.73
CA GLY A 85 15.11 6.32 11.60
C GLY A 85 16.06 6.01 12.77
N THR A 86 16.06 4.77 13.26
CA THR A 86 16.95 4.33 14.36
C THR A 86 18.16 3.54 13.87
N GLY A 87 18.17 3.09 12.61
CA GLY A 87 19.17 2.20 12.06
C GLY A 87 18.71 0.75 12.08
N PHE A 88 19.46 -0.11 11.39
CA PHE A 88 19.11 -1.52 11.22
C PHE A 88 20.18 -2.47 11.77
N ASP A 89 19.76 -3.60 12.33
CA ASP A 89 20.61 -4.81 12.33
C ASP A 89 20.25 -5.74 11.18
N CYS A 90 21.04 -6.81 11.00
CA CYS A 90 20.89 -7.72 9.85
C CYS A 90 19.48 -8.29 9.71
N SER A 91 18.90 -8.76 10.81
CA SER A 91 17.53 -9.31 10.83
C SER A 91 16.44 -8.22 10.82
N GLY A 92 16.71 -7.05 11.40
CA GLY A 92 15.78 -5.91 11.41
C GLY A 92 15.59 -5.30 10.02
N LEU A 93 16.65 -5.20 9.21
CA LEU A 93 16.55 -4.79 7.80
C LEU A 93 15.67 -5.76 7.01
N VAL A 94 15.94 -7.06 7.12
CA VAL A 94 15.18 -8.11 6.44
C VAL A 94 13.72 -8.08 6.86
N GLN A 95 13.44 -7.98 8.16
CA GLN A 95 12.08 -7.90 8.69
C GLN A 95 11.33 -6.68 8.16
N TYR A 96 11.97 -5.51 8.18
CA TYR A 96 11.37 -4.27 7.73
C TYR A 96 11.01 -4.30 6.24
N VAL A 97 11.94 -4.71 5.38
CA VAL A 97 11.71 -4.80 3.92
C VAL A 97 10.60 -5.81 3.60
N TYR A 98 10.61 -6.97 4.25
CA TYR A 98 9.58 -7.98 4.02
C TYR A 98 8.21 -7.56 4.56
N GLN A 99 8.16 -6.80 5.66
CA GLN A 99 6.93 -6.22 6.17
C GLN A 99 6.29 -5.25 5.16
N GLN A 100 7.09 -4.49 4.41
CA GLN A 100 6.59 -3.59 3.37
C GLN A 100 5.92 -4.31 2.20
N VAL A 101 6.25 -5.58 1.97
CA VAL A 101 5.57 -6.45 1.00
C VAL A 101 4.55 -7.39 1.65
N GLY A 102 4.12 -7.08 2.88
CA GLY A 102 3.07 -7.82 3.58
C GLY A 102 3.51 -9.16 4.17
N ILE A 103 4.81 -9.43 4.29
CA ILE A 103 5.36 -10.66 4.83
C ILE A 103 5.97 -10.41 6.21
N GLU A 104 5.36 -11.00 7.24
CA GLU A 104 5.88 -10.96 8.59
C GLU A 104 7.00 -12.00 8.77
N LEU A 105 8.21 -11.52 9.04
CA LEU A 105 9.34 -12.37 9.38
C LEU A 105 9.63 -12.32 10.89
N PRO A 106 10.07 -13.44 11.50
CA PRO A 106 10.55 -13.44 12.88
C PRO A 106 11.64 -12.39 13.09
N ARG A 107 11.73 -11.84 14.31
CA ARG A 107 12.71 -10.80 14.63
C ARG A 107 14.17 -11.28 14.55
N VAL A 108 14.43 -12.55 14.79
CA VAL A 108 15.79 -13.09 14.96
C VAL A 108 16.23 -13.87 13.71
N SER A 109 17.47 -13.65 13.26
CA SER A 109 18.06 -14.25 12.06
C SER A 109 18.00 -15.79 12.04
N ARG A 110 18.13 -16.46 13.19
CA ARG A 110 18.00 -17.93 13.32
C ARG A 110 16.62 -18.45 12.92
N ASP A 111 15.57 -17.70 13.24
CA ASP A 111 14.19 -18.06 12.94
C ASP A 111 13.84 -17.66 11.50
N GLN A 112 14.35 -16.50 11.04
CA GLN A 112 14.27 -16.11 9.63
C GLN A 112 14.94 -17.15 8.71
N ALA A 113 16.06 -17.74 9.12
CA ALA A 113 16.73 -18.82 8.42
C ALA A 113 15.94 -20.14 8.35
N ARG A 114 14.73 -20.19 8.92
CA ARG A 114 13.77 -21.30 8.84
C ARG A 114 12.47 -20.90 8.14
N ALA A 115 12.29 -19.62 7.79
CA ALA A 115 11.10 -19.13 7.11
C ALA A 115 11.08 -19.57 5.63
N GLY A 116 9.89 -19.64 5.06
CA GLY A 116 9.70 -19.97 3.64
C GLY A 116 10.21 -21.37 3.25
N VAL A 117 10.50 -21.55 1.96
CA VAL A 117 11.00 -22.81 1.41
C VAL A 117 12.52 -22.79 1.24
N PRO A 118 13.23 -23.91 1.53
CA PRO A 118 14.67 -24.00 1.30
C PRO A 118 15.00 -23.96 -0.20
N VAL A 119 16.04 -23.21 -0.56
CA VAL A 119 16.58 -23.16 -1.93
C VAL A 119 17.92 -23.89 -1.98
N SER A 120 18.04 -24.82 -2.93
CA SER A 120 19.23 -25.65 -3.07
C SER A 120 20.38 -24.90 -3.76
N GLY A 121 21.19 -24.20 -2.98
CA GLY A 121 22.44 -23.58 -3.43
C GLY A 121 22.26 -22.29 -4.24
N MET A 122 23.36 -21.54 -4.40
CA MET A 122 23.36 -20.20 -5.00
C MET A 122 22.90 -20.18 -6.46
N ALA A 123 23.08 -21.26 -7.22
CA ALA A 123 22.62 -21.35 -8.60
C ALA A 123 21.08 -21.26 -8.75
N ASN A 124 20.35 -21.60 -7.69
CA ASN A 124 18.89 -21.54 -7.65
C ASN A 124 18.37 -20.31 -6.88
N ALA A 125 19.28 -19.52 -6.30
CA ALA A 125 18.93 -18.30 -5.59
C ALA A 125 18.39 -17.26 -6.58
N ARG A 126 17.30 -16.61 -6.20
CA ARG A 126 16.64 -15.55 -6.96
C ARG A 126 16.62 -14.26 -6.13
N PRO A 127 16.64 -13.08 -6.77
CA PRO A 127 16.42 -11.81 -6.10
C PRO A 127 15.30 -11.90 -5.06
N GLY A 128 15.54 -11.36 -3.87
CA GLY A 128 14.68 -11.51 -2.70
C GLY A 128 15.09 -12.66 -1.77
N ASP A 129 15.59 -13.80 -2.27
CA ASP A 129 15.89 -14.96 -1.40
C ASP A 129 16.82 -14.56 -0.22
N LEU A 130 16.49 -15.03 0.99
CA LEU A 130 17.29 -14.74 2.19
C LEU A 130 18.52 -15.62 2.24
N LEU A 131 19.69 -14.99 2.45
CA LEU A 131 20.96 -15.69 2.63
C LEU A 131 21.34 -15.64 4.12
N ALA A 132 21.35 -16.79 4.79
CA ALA A 132 21.73 -16.92 6.18
C ALA A 132 23.13 -17.54 6.31
N PHE A 133 23.96 -17.01 7.20
CA PHE A 133 25.36 -17.40 7.36
C PHE A 133 25.67 -17.85 8.79
N ASN A 134 26.72 -18.67 8.90
CA ASN A 134 27.23 -19.27 10.13
C ASN A 134 26.27 -20.30 10.78
N SER A 135 26.83 -21.11 11.69
CA SER A 135 26.09 -22.07 12.50
C SER A 135 26.59 -22.02 13.94
N PRO A 136 25.80 -21.48 14.89
CA PRO A 136 24.44 -20.96 14.73
C PRO A 136 24.38 -19.72 13.83
N VAL A 137 23.23 -19.50 13.16
CA VAL A 137 23.03 -18.32 12.32
C VAL A 137 23.09 -17.06 13.17
N ASP A 138 24.00 -16.16 12.83
CA ASP A 138 24.14 -14.84 13.45
C ASP A 138 24.03 -13.69 12.43
N HIS A 139 24.01 -14.03 11.14
CA HIS A 139 24.00 -13.07 10.05
C HIS A 139 23.05 -13.48 8.92
N ILE A 140 22.36 -12.50 8.35
CA ILE A 140 21.39 -12.68 7.27
C ILE A 140 21.33 -11.46 6.35
N GLY A 141 20.97 -11.65 5.09
CA GLY A 141 20.66 -10.55 4.17
C GLY A 141 19.85 -11.00 2.96
N ILE A 142 19.54 -10.06 2.07
CA ILE A 142 18.63 -10.25 0.93
C ILE A 142 19.46 -10.43 -0.34
N TYR A 143 19.28 -11.53 -1.06
CA TYR A 143 19.96 -11.75 -2.34
C TYR A 143 19.45 -10.76 -3.38
N ALA A 144 20.37 -10.10 -4.08
CA ALA A 144 20.06 -9.01 -5.02
C ALA A 144 20.33 -9.38 -6.49
N GLY A 145 20.62 -10.66 -6.77
CA GLY A 145 21.08 -11.11 -8.08
C GLY A 145 22.59 -10.97 -8.27
N ASP A 146 23.11 -11.51 -9.38
CA ASP A 146 24.51 -11.39 -9.82
C ASP A 146 25.56 -11.70 -8.74
N ASN A 147 25.28 -12.69 -7.88
CA ASN A 147 26.12 -13.05 -6.73
C ASN A 147 26.35 -11.86 -5.77
N THR A 148 25.37 -11.00 -5.60
CA THR A 148 25.37 -9.86 -4.66
C THR A 148 24.21 -9.92 -3.67
N MET A 149 24.36 -9.26 -2.52
CA MET A 149 23.34 -9.19 -1.48
C MET A 149 23.30 -7.81 -0.82
N ILE A 150 22.12 -7.42 -0.35
CA ILE A 150 21.90 -6.23 0.48
C ILE A 150 21.88 -6.64 1.94
N VAL A 151 22.62 -5.91 2.77
CA VAL A 151 22.92 -6.35 4.13
C VAL A 151 23.22 -5.20 5.07
N ALA A 152 22.82 -5.34 6.35
CA ALA A 152 23.33 -4.55 7.47
C ALA A 152 24.38 -5.39 8.22
N PRO A 153 25.70 -5.21 7.98
CA PRO A 153 26.69 -6.23 8.32
C PRO A 153 27.12 -6.22 9.78
N LYS A 154 27.48 -5.06 10.34
CA LYS A 154 28.00 -4.94 11.71
C LYS A 154 28.06 -3.48 12.16
N ARG A 155 28.25 -3.29 13.47
CA ARG A 155 28.45 -1.98 14.09
C ARG A 155 29.58 -1.20 13.42
N GLY A 156 29.35 0.09 13.19
CA GLY A 156 30.30 0.98 12.52
C GLY A 156 30.28 0.89 10.99
N ASP A 157 29.34 0.13 10.44
CA ASP A 157 29.10 0.01 8.99
C ASP A 157 27.65 0.43 8.67
N VAL A 158 27.30 0.42 7.40
CA VAL A 158 25.97 0.80 6.90
C VAL A 158 25.34 -0.34 6.11
N VAL A 159 24.03 -0.23 5.89
CA VAL A 159 23.33 -1.06 4.90
C VAL A 159 23.98 -0.85 3.53
N LYS A 160 24.41 -1.93 2.89
CA LYS A 160 25.14 -1.87 1.62
C LYS A 160 24.85 -3.06 0.72
N LEU A 161 25.06 -2.86 -0.58
CA LEU A 161 25.17 -3.94 -1.55
C LEU A 161 26.61 -4.47 -1.52
N GLN A 162 26.78 -5.79 -1.39
CA GLN A 162 28.10 -6.42 -1.43
C GLN A 162 28.08 -7.77 -2.16
N PRO A 163 29.22 -8.26 -2.66
CA PRO A 163 29.31 -9.60 -3.22
C PRO A 163 29.07 -10.69 -2.15
N VAL A 164 28.45 -11.79 -2.55
CA VAL A 164 28.33 -13.01 -1.74
C VAL A 164 29.64 -13.78 -1.84
N THR A 165 30.55 -13.54 -0.91
CA THR A 165 31.90 -14.16 -0.91
C THR A 165 32.00 -15.42 -0.06
N ALA A 166 31.01 -15.69 0.79
CA ALA A 166 30.94 -16.87 1.64
C ALA A 166 29.75 -17.73 1.23
N THR A 167 29.85 -19.05 1.41
CA THR A 167 28.73 -19.96 1.17
C THR A 167 27.67 -19.79 2.26
N PRO A 168 26.41 -19.46 1.92
CA PRO A 168 25.34 -19.40 2.91
C PRO A 168 25.11 -20.78 3.57
N THR A 169 24.84 -20.78 4.87
CA THR A 169 24.42 -21.96 5.62
C THR A 169 22.98 -22.36 5.28
N ALA A 170 22.13 -21.39 4.95
CA ALA A 170 20.79 -21.64 4.41
C ALA A 170 20.39 -20.54 3.43
N ILE A 171 19.61 -20.92 2.42
CA ILE A 171 18.95 -20.00 1.48
C ILE A 171 17.44 -20.22 1.60
N ARG A 172 16.67 -19.15 1.80
CA ARG A 172 15.22 -19.22 1.99
C ARG A 172 14.47 -18.36 0.99
N ARG A 173 13.60 -18.98 0.23
CA ARG A 173 12.61 -18.29 -0.59
C ARG A 173 11.35 -18.07 0.24
N VAL A 174 11.10 -16.81 0.55
CA VAL A 174 9.93 -16.40 1.32
C VAL A 174 8.81 -15.89 0.42
N LEU A 175 9.16 -15.38 -0.77
CA LEU A 175 8.22 -14.91 -1.77
C LEU A 175 7.63 -16.09 -2.57
N PRO A 176 6.36 -16.02 -3.00
CA PRO A 176 5.77 -17.02 -3.89
C PRO A 176 6.46 -17.03 -5.28
N ASP A 177 6.48 -18.18 -5.98
CA ASP A 177 7.12 -18.30 -7.28
C ASP A 177 6.35 -17.54 -8.39
N ASP A 178 7.07 -16.81 -9.24
CA ASP A 178 6.57 -16.05 -10.42
C ASP A 178 5.95 -16.92 -11.54
N THR A 179 6.01 -18.25 -11.45
CA THR A 179 5.76 -19.16 -12.59
C THR A 179 4.32 -19.68 -12.73
N THR A 180 3.36 -19.26 -11.92
CA THR A 180 2.00 -19.85 -11.95
C THR A 180 0.96 -19.12 -12.81
N LEU A 181 1.29 -18.06 -13.57
CA LEU A 181 0.26 -17.28 -14.30
C LEU A 181 0.61 -16.93 -15.76
N ARG A 182 1.11 -17.88 -16.55
CA ARG A 182 1.13 -17.79 -18.02
C ARG A 182 0.65 -19.08 -18.70
N SER A 183 -0.61 -19.43 -18.51
CA SER A 183 -1.49 -20.05 -19.52
C SER A 183 -2.79 -20.48 -18.82
N GLU A 184 -3.89 -19.99 -19.38
CA GLU A 184 -5.29 -20.29 -19.03
C GLU A 184 -5.76 -19.77 -17.67
N SER A 185 -6.58 -18.70 -17.71
CA SER A 185 -7.65 -18.50 -16.73
C SER A 185 -8.47 -19.79 -16.61
N PRO A 186 -8.94 -20.22 -15.42
CA PRO A 186 -9.07 -19.46 -14.17
C PRO A 186 -8.22 -20.03 -13.03
N ASP A 187 -8.25 -19.32 -11.89
CA ASP A 187 -7.78 -19.72 -10.56
C ASP A 187 -6.38 -19.20 -10.15
N ARG A 188 -6.35 -17.89 -9.87
CA ARG A 188 -5.31 -17.26 -9.05
C ARG A 188 -5.50 -17.68 -7.59
N GLY A 189 -4.43 -18.18 -6.98
CA GLY A 189 -4.08 -17.95 -5.57
C GLY A 189 -5.02 -18.55 -4.52
N ARG A 190 -4.45 -19.27 -3.55
CA ARG A 190 -5.08 -19.36 -2.22
C ARG A 190 -4.40 -18.38 -1.27
N PRO A 191 -5.06 -17.24 -0.98
CA PRO A 191 -4.92 -16.50 0.27
C PRO A 191 -5.18 -17.40 1.47
N SER A 192 -4.86 -16.88 2.66
CA SER A 192 -5.47 -17.36 3.89
C SER A 192 -6.98 -17.56 3.65
N ILE A 193 -7.46 -18.76 3.96
CA ILE A 193 -8.72 -19.39 3.50
C ILE A 193 -10.00 -18.52 3.69
N ALA A 194 -9.93 -17.39 4.39
CA ALA A 194 -11.06 -16.47 4.64
C ALA A 194 -11.05 -15.19 3.79
N ALA A 195 -9.88 -14.62 3.44
CA ALA A 195 -9.82 -13.42 2.59
C ALA A 195 -10.22 -13.76 1.14
N SER A 196 -9.75 -14.92 0.65
CA SER A 196 -10.09 -15.45 -0.67
C SER A 196 -11.57 -15.72 -0.91
N ALA A 197 -12.38 -15.79 0.14
CA ALA A 197 -13.79 -16.16 0.02
C ALA A 197 -14.70 -14.99 -0.37
N PHE A 198 -14.25 -13.75 -0.17
CA PHE A 198 -15.07 -12.56 -0.36
C PHE A 198 -14.50 -11.58 -1.41
N ASP A 199 -13.28 -11.81 -1.89
CA ASP A 199 -12.61 -10.94 -2.88
C ASP A 199 -13.46 -10.74 -4.15
N ASP A 200 -14.04 -11.81 -4.68
CA ASP A 200 -14.94 -11.72 -5.85
C ASP A 200 -16.20 -10.89 -5.55
N LEU A 201 -16.71 -10.94 -4.31
CA LEU A 201 -17.86 -10.14 -3.88
C LEU A 201 -17.49 -8.66 -3.77
N PHE A 202 -16.31 -8.35 -3.21
CA PHE A 202 -15.80 -6.98 -3.14
C PHE A 202 -15.51 -6.41 -4.53
N ALA A 203 -14.93 -7.20 -5.43
CA ALA A 203 -14.67 -6.82 -6.80
C ALA A 203 -15.97 -6.55 -7.56
N ALA A 204 -16.93 -7.49 -7.53
CA ALA A 204 -18.20 -7.36 -8.22
C ALA A 204 -19.04 -6.18 -7.69
N ALA A 205 -19.10 -5.98 -6.38
CA ALA A 205 -19.81 -4.86 -5.79
C ALA A 205 -19.09 -3.52 -6.06
N GLY A 206 -17.77 -3.51 -6.01
CA GLY A 206 -16.95 -2.34 -6.34
C GLY A 206 -17.16 -1.86 -7.76
N GLU A 207 -17.12 -2.78 -8.73
CA GLU A 207 -17.42 -2.51 -10.14
C GLU A 207 -18.85 -1.98 -10.32
N ARG A 208 -19.84 -2.61 -9.68
CA ARG A 208 -21.26 -2.24 -9.81
C ARG A 208 -21.57 -0.84 -9.29
N TYR A 209 -20.93 -0.42 -8.20
CA TYR A 209 -21.28 0.82 -7.48
C TYR A 209 -20.21 1.91 -7.57
N GLY A 210 -19.13 1.69 -8.34
CA GLY A 210 -18.04 2.64 -8.52
C GLY A 210 -17.23 2.89 -7.25
N ILE A 211 -17.02 1.84 -6.45
CA ILE A 211 -16.29 1.91 -5.18
C ILE A 211 -15.06 1.00 -5.29
N SER A 212 -13.95 1.42 -4.68
CA SER A 212 -12.78 0.55 -4.62
C SER A 212 -13.09 -0.77 -3.89
N PRO A 213 -12.74 -1.93 -4.45
CA PRO A 213 -12.79 -3.21 -3.73
C PRO A 213 -11.98 -3.19 -2.42
N SER A 214 -10.86 -2.45 -2.40
CA SER A 214 -10.04 -2.26 -1.19
C SER A 214 -10.78 -1.51 -0.07
N LEU A 215 -11.66 -0.56 -0.41
CA LEU A 215 -12.53 0.11 0.56
C LEU A 215 -13.53 -0.87 1.16
N LEU A 216 -14.17 -1.71 0.34
CA LEU A 216 -15.12 -2.73 0.82
C LEU A 216 -14.45 -3.79 1.71
N ALA A 217 -13.27 -4.27 1.29
CA ALA A 217 -12.48 -5.22 2.07
C ALA A 217 -12.00 -4.63 3.41
N ALA A 218 -11.55 -3.36 3.41
CA ALA A 218 -11.14 -2.65 4.61
C ALA A 218 -12.30 -2.43 5.59
N VAL A 219 -13.49 -2.06 5.09
CA VAL A 219 -14.71 -1.96 5.89
C VAL A 219 -15.06 -3.33 6.47
N ALA A 220 -15.13 -4.39 5.67
CA ALA A 220 -15.45 -5.74 6.13
C ALA A 220 -14.50 -6.23 7.24
N ARG A 221 -13.21 -5.92 7.11
CA ARG A 221 -12.18 -6.27 8.11
C ARG A 221 -12.29 -5.43 9.37
N ALA A 222 -12.59 -4.14 9.26
CA ALA A 222 -12.80 -3.26 10.42
C ALA A 222 -14.09 -3.59 11.19
N GLU A 223 -15.13 -4.05 10.48
CA GLU A 223 -16.45 -4.35 11.03
C GLU A 223 -16.51 -5.71 11.74
N SER A 224 -16.10 -6.77 11.05
CA SER A 224 -16.30 -8.15 11.53
C SER A 224 -15.02 -8.97 11.59
N GLY A 225 -13.89 -8.44 11.11
CA GLY A 225 -12.69 -9.25 10.88
C GLY A 225 -12.92 -10.34 9.84
N LEU A 226 -13.77 -10.08 8.83
CA LEU A 226 -14.21 -11.03 7.80
C LEU A 226 -15.06 -12.20 8.33
N ASN A 227 -15.81 -11.99 9.42
CA ASN A 227 -16.71 -13.00 9.97
C ASN A 227 -18.17 -12.77 9.49
N PRO A 228 -18.71 -13.59 8.57
CA PRO A 228 -20.06 -13.41 8.04
C PRO A 228 -21.17 -13.73 9.04
N ARG A 229 -20.83 -14.28 10.21
CA ARG A 229 -21.76 -14.62 11.29
C ARG A 229 -21.63 -13.69 12.50
N ALA A 230 -20.87 -12.60 12.39
CA ALA A 230 -20.68 -11.66 13.48
C ALA A 230 -22.00 -10.99 13.87
N VAL A 231 -22.22 -10.82 15.18
CA VAL A 231 -23.32 -10.02 15.73
C VAL A 231 -22.77 -9.15 16.85
N SER A 232 -22.89 -7.83 16.73
CA SER A 232 -22.44 -6.91 17.78
C SER A 232 -23.43 -6.85 18.94
N LYS A 233 -23.00 -6.27 20.07
CA LYS A 233 -23.90 -5.99 21.22
C LYS A 233 -25.05 -5.06 20.86
N ALA A 234 -24.85 -4.16 19.89
CA ALA A 234 -25.86 -3.25 19.39
C ALA A 234 -26.80 -3.91 18.35
N GLY A 235 -26.49 -5.13 17.91
CA GLY A 235 -27.28 -5.88 16.94
C GLY A 235 -26.86 -5.71 15.49
N ALA A 236 -25.69 -5.13 15.21
CA ALA A 236 -25.11 -5.10 13.86
C ALA A 236 -24.76 -6.52 13.39
N GLN A 237 -25.04 -6.86 12.13
CA GLN A 237 -25.04 -8.25 11.65
C GLN A 237 -24.13 -8.49 10.45
N GLY A 238 -23.48 -9.65 10.48
CA GLY A 238 -22.73 -10.25 9.39
C GLY A 238 -21.46 -9.52 8.97
N LEU A 239 -21.02 -9.83 7.75
CA LEU A 239 -19.69 -9.46 7.22
C LEU A 239 -19.44 -7.95 7.27
N MET A 240 -20.47 -7.18 6.93
CA MET A 240 -20.42 -5.72 6.82
C MET A 240 -21.06 -4.99 8.02
N GLN A 241 -21.41 -5.74 9.09
CA GLN A 241 -22.06 -5.23 10.31
C GLN A 241 -23.21 -4.25 10.03
N LEU A 242 -24.13 -4.63 9.15
CA LEU A 242 -25.32 -3.82 8.89
C LEU A 242 -26.28 -3.89 10.09
N MET A 243 -26.78 -2.74 10.53
CA MET A 243 -27.88 -2.70 11.50
C MET A 243 -29.15 -3.29 10.88
N PRO A 244 -30.04 -3.97 11.65
CA PRO A 244 -31.22 -4.63 11.08
C PRO A 244 -32.15 -3.71 10.29
N SER A 245 -32.34 -2.46 10.77
CA SER A 245 -33.12 -1.44 10.05
C SER A 245 -32.48 -1.03 8.73
N THR A 246 -31.14 -0.94 8.69
CA THR A 246 -30.39 -0.62 7.48
C THR A 246 -30.48 -1.76 6.48
N ALA A 247 -30.28 -3.01 6.93
CA ALA A 247 -30.41 -4.18 6.06
C ALA A 247 -31.83 -4.31 5.48
N ALA A 248 -32.87 -4.07 6.29
CA ALA A 248 -34.26 -4.05 5.83
C ALA A 248 -34.51 -2.93 4.81
N GLY A 249 -33.99 -1.72 5.05
CA GLY A 249 -34.09 -0.60 4.10
C GLY A 249 -33.35 -0.86 2.78
N LEU A 250 -32.30 -1.66 2.83
CA LEU A 250 -31.55 -2.11 1.65
C LEU A 250 -32.18 -3.35 0.98
N GLY A 251 -33.08 -4.06 1.65
CA GLY A 251 -33.65 -5.31 1.15
C GLY A 251 -32.63 -6.44 1.02
N VAL A 252 -31.68 -6.54 1.95
CA VAL A 252 -30.59 -7.53 1.96
C VAL A 252 -30.62 -8.39 3.23
N ASP A 253 -30.26 -9.67 3.13
CA ASP A 253 -29.92 -10.49 4.30
C ASP A 253 -28.48 -10.18 4.78
N PRO A 254 -28.29 -9.63 5.99
CA PRO A 254 -26.96 -9.27 6.47
C PRO A 254 -26.06 -10.49 6.75
N PHE A 255 -26.62 -11.70 6.92
CA PHE A 255 -25.83 -12.93 7.09
C PHE A 255 -25.44 -13.60 5.76
N SER A 256 -26.01 -13.16 4.64
CA SER A 256 -25.62 -13.54 3.30
C SER A 256 -24.44 -12.64 2.86
N PRO A 257 -23.20 -13.16 2.73
CA PRO A 257 -22.04 -12.31 2.44
C PRO A 257 -22.20 -11.51 1.14
N ALA A 258 -22.80 -12.13 0.11
CA ALA A 258 -23.02 -11.47 -1.18
C ALA A 258 -23.99 -10.30 -1.06
N GLU A 259 -25.12 -10.49 -0.37
CA GLU A 259 -26.12 -9.44 -0.17
C GLU A 259 -25.63 -8.36 0.80
N ALA A 260 -24.92 -8.73 1.86
CA ALA A 260 -24.32 -7.79 2.80
C ALA A 260 -23.30 -6.88 2.12
N VAL A 261 -22.42 -7.44 1.28
CA VAL A 261 -21.41 -6.67 0.51
C VAL A 261 -22.07 -5.78 -0.53
N ASP A 262 -23.04 -6.28 -1.30
CA ASP A 262 -23.78 -5.48 -2.28
C ASP A 262 -24.53 -4.32 -1.61
N GLY A 263 -25.22 -4.59 -0.50
CA GLY A 263 -25.95 -3.59 0.27
C GLY A 263 -25.03 -2.53 0.89
N ALA A 264 -23.92 -2.95 1.49
CA ALA A 264 -22.92 -2.03 2.07
C ALA A 264 -22.24 -1.18 0.99
N ALA A 265 -21.92 -1.76 -0.17
CA ALA A 265 -21.36 -1.02 -1.30
C ALA A 265 -22.36 0.03 -1.80
N ARG A 266 -23.63 -0.34 -2.05
CA ARG A 266 -24.64 0.64 -2.45
C ARG A 266 -24.77 1.79 -1.45
N LEU A 267 -24.73 1.49 -0.15
CA LEU A 267 -24.81 2.50 0.91
C LEU A 267 -23.58 3.42 0.90
N LEU A 268 -22.36 2.86 0.84
CA LEU A 268 -21.12 3.64 0.77
C LEU A 268 -21.06 4.51 -0.49
N SER A 269 -21.54 4.01 -1.65
CA SER A 269 -21.63 4.80 -2.89
C SER A 269 -22.54 6.01 -2.68
N SER A 270 -23.68 5.82 -2.02
CA SER A 270 -24.60 6.93 -1.73
C SER A 270 -23.95 7.99 -0.84
N TYR A 271 -23.19 7.60 0.18
CA TYR A 271 -22.48 8.53 1.04
C TYR A 271 -21.29 9.22 0.35
N LEU A 272 -20.58 8.52 -0.54
CA LEU A 272 -19.52 9.13 -1.35
C LEU A 272 -20.09 10.20 -2.29
N ASN A 273 -21.26 9.94 -2.90
CA ASN A 273 -21.94 10.91 -3.74
C ASN A 273 -22.49 12.11 -2.93
N GLU A 274 -22.97 11.87 -1.71
CA GLU A 274 -23.53 12.93 -0.85
C GLU A 274 -22.43 13.81 -0.23
N TYR A 275 -21.35 13.22 0.27
CA TYR A 275 -20.33 13.91 1.08
C TYR A 275 -19.00 14.16 0.36
N GLY A 276 -18.77 13.55 -0.79
CA GLY A 276 -17.60 13.81 -1.66
C GLY A 276 -16.24 13.37 -1.12
N SER A 277 -16.18 12.72 0.05
CA SER A 277 -14.92 12.24 0.65
C SER A 277 -15.12 10.87 1.30
N VAL A 278 -14.08 10.03 1.20
CA VAL A 278 -14.08 8.67 1.75
C VAL A 278 -14.20 8.71 3.27
N GLU A 279 -13.48 9.62 3.92
CA GLU A 279 -13.47 9.79 5.38
C GLU A 279 -14.86 10.14 5.91
N THR A 280 -15.58 11.03 5.23
CA THR A 280 -16.93 11.43 5.63
C THR A 280 -17.95 10.33 5.33
N ALA A 281 -17.79 9.59 4.24
CA ALA A 281 -18.61 8.43 3.94
C ALA A 281 -18.44 7.30 4.97
N LEU A 282 -17.21 7.04 5.41
CA LEU A 282 -16.90 6.09 6.49
C LEU A 282 -17.48 6.55 7.84
N ALA A 283 -17.42 7.85 8.13
CA ALA A 283 -18.05 8.41 9.31
C ALA A 283 -19.59 8.25 9.27
N ALA A 284 -20.21 8.45 8.11
CA ALA A 284 -21.64 8.23 7.92
C ALA A 284 -22.02 6.75 8.05
N TYR A 285 -21.15 5.84 7.60
CA TYR A 285 -21.34 4.40 7.77
C TYR A 285 -21.32 3.98 9.25
N ASN A 286 -20.37 4.50 10.04
CA ASN A 286 -20.20 4.15 11.45
C ASN A 286 -21.16 4.90 12.41
N ALA A 287 -21.28 6.22 12.26
CA ALA A 287 -22.03 7.10 13.18
C ALA A 287 -23.41 7.50 12.66
N GLY A 288 -23.72 7.18 11.42
CA GLY A 288 -24.95 7.57 10.73
C GLY A 288 -24.85 8.95 10.03
N PRO A 289 -25.59 9.12 8.91
CA PRO A 289 -25.54 10.35 8.11
C PRO A 289 -26.09 11.57 8.87
N GLY A 290 -27.03 11.37 9.80
CA GLY A 290 -27.55 12.46 10.64
C GLY A 290 -26.50 13.07 11.58
N ALA A 291 -25.53 12.29 12.05
CA ALA A 291 -24.42 12.80 12.84
C ALA A 291 -23.47 13.61 11.95
N VAL A 292 -23.10 13.07 10.79
CA VAL A 292 -22.25 13.76 9.81
C VAL A 292 -22.86 15.09 9.37
N ALA A 293 -24.15 15.11 9.02
CA ALA A 293 -24.86 16.32 8.63
C ALA A 293 -24.88 17.39 9.73
N ARG A 294 -25.00 16.98 11.00
CA ARG A 294 -24.98 17.89 12.15
C ARG A 294 -23.63 18.57 12.34
N TYR A 295 -22.54 17.85 12.12
CA TYR A 295 -21.18 18.34 12.34
C TYR A 295 -20.51 18.87 11.06
N GLY A 296 -21.12 18.69 9.89
CA GLY A 296 -20.56 19.12 8.60
C GLY A 296 -19.32 18.32 8.18
N GLY A 297 -19.21 17.07 8.62
CA GLY A 297 -18.03 16.22 8.39
C GLY A 297 -17.92 15.10 9.42
N VAL A 298 -16.70 14.59 9.63
CA VAL A 298 -16.44 13.55 10.65
C VAL A 298 -16.78 14.09 12.05
N PRO A 299 -17.73 13.49 12.78
CA PRO A 299 -18.13 13.98 14.09
C PRO A 299 -17.00 13.82 15.11
N PRO A 300 -16.95 14.64 16.18
CA PRO A 300 -15.92 14.58 17.23
C PRO A 300 -16.19 13.42 18.22
N TYR A 301 -16.49 12.24 17.69
CA TYR A 301 -16.66 11.00 18.45
C TYR A 301 -15.38 10.19 18.33
N SER A 302 -14.72 9.93 19.46
CA SER A 302 -13.44 9.23 19.47
C SER A 302 -13.52 7.86 18.77
N GLU A 303 -14.64 7.15 18.92
CA GLU A 303 -14.90 5.88 18.25
C GLU A 303 -14.94 6.03 16.72
N THR A 304 -15.66 7.02 16.21
CA THR A 304 -15.81 7.27 14.77
C THR A 304 -14.50 7.73 14.13
N GLN A 305 -13.76 8.61 14.80
CA GLN A 305 -12.44 9.04 14.31
C GLN A 305 -11.46 7.87 14.24
N ALA A 306 -11.43 7.03 15.28
CA ALA A 306 -10.61 5.83 15.30
C ALA A 306 -11.07 4.79 14.25
N TYR A 307 -12.38 4.69 13.98
CA TYR A 307 -12.92 3.84 12.94
C TYR A 307 -12.45 4.30 11.55
N VAL A 308 -12.60 5.59 11.23
CA VAL A 308 -12.17 6.16 9.94
C VAL A 308 -10.68 5.92 9.73
N GLN A 309 -9.84 6.26 10.72
CA GLN A 309 -8.39 6.04 10.65
C GLN A 309 -8.05 4.57 10.40
N ARG A 310 -8.71 3.65 11.13
CA ARG A 310 -8.47 2.20 10.98
C ARG A 310 -8.81 1.72 9.58
N VAL A 311 -9.94 2.13 9.02
CA VAL A 311 -10.35 1.73 7.67
C VAL A 311 -9.42 2.34 6.62
N MET A 312 -9.05 3.61 6.74
CA MET A 312 -8.10 4.25 5.83
C MET A 312 -6.73 3.57 5.85
N SER A 313 -6.19 3.23 7.03
CA SER A 313 -4.94 2.47 7.14
C SER A 313 -5.05 1.06 6.55
N LEU A 314 -6.21 0.41 6.69
CA LEU A 314 -6.47 -0.88 6.05
C LEU A 314 -6.55 -0.75 4.52
N MET A 315 -7.14 0.32 4.00
CA MET A 315 -7.23 0.61 2.57
C MET A 315 -5.87 0.95 1.95
N GLU A 316 -5.08 1.78 2.60
CA GLU A 316 -3.70 2.12 2.17
C GLU A 316 -2.84 0.85 2.13
N GLY A 317 -3.04 -0.07 3.07
CA GLY A 317 -2.40 -1.39 3.01
C GLY A 317 -2.92 -2.31 1.89
N MET A 318 -3.97 -1.91 1.16
CA MET A 318 -4.60 -2.67 0.07
C MET A 318 -4.49 -2.00 -1.31
N ASN A 319 -4.12 -0.72 -1.39
CA ASN A 319 -3.87 0.01 -2.63
C ASN A 319 -2.35 0.18 -2.82
N PRO A 320 -1.72 -0.57 -3.74
CA PRO A 320 -0.29 -0.42 -4.06
C PRO A 320 0.03 0.91 -4.77
#